data_AF-A0A9D6FVG8-F1
#
_entry.id   AF-A0A9D6FVG8-F1
#
_cell.length_a   1.000
_cell.length_b   1.000
_cell.length_c   1.000
_cell.angle_alpha   90.00
_cell.angle_beta   90.00
_cell.angle_gamma   90.00
#
_symmetry.space_group_name_H-M   'P 1'
#
loop_
_entity.id
_entity.type
_entity.pdbx_description
1 polymer ?
#
loop_
_entity_poly.entity_id
_entity_poly.type
_entity_poly.pdbx_seq_one_letter_code
_entity_poly.pdbx_strand_id
1 'polypeptide(L)'
;MKRILKWAGAGLAISILVGGLAWAVRAGKEGSKLDREMATIRAGRYATSRAELEGPAPSDSENAAPHYEAALAKIVEYKGVDVPDALKRGLKALSPEARANVLGWLARNAEAIEGLHRAASFPRCRYSPDRAVKYWRGVELLRMKAQADLDAGRTTAAAETLRDLVALGESFRESPSLL
;
A
#
# COMPACT_ATOMS: atom_id res chain seq x y z
N MET A 1 14.60 12.01 67.89
CA MET A 1 14.10 12.19 66.49
C MET A 1 15.12 11.86 65.40
N LYS A 2 16.38 12.32 65.44
CA LYS A 2 17.36 12.10 64.33
C LYS A 2 17.73 10.63 64.01
N ARG A 3 17.58 9.69 64.96
CA ARG A 3 17.85 8.26 64.73
C ARG A 3 16.75 7.55 63.94
N ILE A 4 15.48 7.85 64.19
CA ILE A 4 14.33 7.21 63.52
C ILE A 4 14.28 7.60 62.04
N LEU A 5 14.64 8.85 61.71
CA LEU A 5 14.71 9.34 60.33
C LEU A 5 15.81 8.66 59.48
N LYS A 6 16.93 8.24 60.11
CA LYS A 6 18.00 7.49 59.44
C LYS A 6 17.58 6.06 59.07
N TRP A 7 16.81 5.40 59.94
CA TRP A 7 16.28 4.05 59.68
C TRP A 7 15.18 4.07 58.61
N ALA A 8 14.34 5.10 58.58
CA ALA A 8 13.34 5.28 57.52
C ALA A 8 13.98 5.53 56.15
N GLY A 9 15.05 6.35 56.08
CA GLY A 9 15.80 6.59 54.84
C GLY A 9 16.55 5.35 54.32
N ALA A 10 17.15 4.57 55.23
CA ALA A 10 17.81 3.31 54.87
C ALA A 10 16.81 2.25 54.36
N GLY A 11 15.64 2.14 54.99
CA GLY A 11 14.57 1.23 54.55
C GLY A 11 14.04 1.57 53.15
N LEU A 12 13.88 2.85 52.83
CA LEU A 12 13.44 3.28 51.50
C LEU A 12 14.49 2.97 50.42
N ALA A 13 15.77 3.23 50.70
CA ALA A 13 16.87 2.95 49.78
C ALA A 13 16.99 1.45 49.45
N ILE A 14 16.82 0.59 50.45
CA ILE A 14 16.84 -0.88 50.28
C ILE A 14 15.65 -1.32 49.41
N SER A 15 14.45 -0.81 49.66
CA SER A 15 13.26 -1.15 48.86
C SER A 15 13.40 -0.76 47.39
N ILE A 16 14.01 0.39 47.09
CA ILE A 16 14.28 0.83 45.71
C ILE A 16 15.29 -0.09 45.03
N LEU A 17 16.37 -0.47 45.72
CA LEU A 17 17.38 -1.39 45.19
C LEU A 17 16.81 -2.78 44.90
N VAL A 18 16.02 -3.33 45.82
CA VAL A 18 15.36 -4.63 45.64
C VAL A 18 14.33 -4.58 44.51
N GLY A 19 13.55 -3.51 44.42
CA GLY A 19 12.61 -3.29 43.32
C GLY A 19 13.29 -3.19 41.95
N GLY A 20 14.40 -2.46 41.88
CA GLY A 20 15.20 -2.34 40.66
C GLY A 20 15.84 -3.66 40.22
N LEU A 21 16.36 -4.44 41.17
CA LEU A 21 16.94 -5.76 40.89
C LEU A 21 15.86 -6.75 40.42
N ALA A 22 14.68 -6.74 41.05
CA ALA A 22 13.56 -7.58 40.66
C ALA A 22 13.04 -7.23 39.25
N TRP A 23 12.98 -5.94 38.91
CA TRP A 23 12.61 -5.49 37.57
C TRP A 23 13.65 -5.91 36.52
N ALA A 24 14.95 -5.74 36.80
CA ALA A 24 16.04 -6.17 35.91
C ALA A 24 16.05 -7.69 35.67
N VAL A 25 15.82 -8.49 36.73
CA VAL A 25 15.71 -9.95 36.62
C VAL A 25 14.46 -10.35 35.81
N ARG A 26 13.35 -9.65 35.98
CA ARG A 26 12.12 -9.90 35.21
C ARG A 26 12.30 -9.54 33.74
N ALA A 27 12.85 -8.36 33.45
CA ALA A 27 13.15 -7.91 32.09
C ALA A 27 14.16 -8.85 31.40
N GLY A 28 15.17 -9.34 32.13
CA GLY A 28 16.12 -10.34 31.62
C GLY A 28 15.46 -11.70 31.35
N LYS A 29 14.51 -12.14 32.19
CA LYS A 29 13.74 -13.37 31.94
C LYS A 29 12.80 -13.23 30.73
N GLU A 30 12.12 -12.10 30.59
CA GLU A 30 11.26 -11.80 29.44
C GLU A 30 12.08 -11.70 28.15
N GLY A 31 13.26 -11.05 28.18
CA GLY A 31 14.23 -11.06 27.08
C GLY A 31 14.69 -12.48 26.72
N SER A 32 15.05 -13.30 27.71
CA SER A 32 15.48 -14.70 27.48
C SER A 32 14.38 -15.61 26.92
N LYS A 33 13.10 -15.26 27.16
CA LYS A 33 11.95 -15.97 26.63
C LYS A 33 11.72 -15.56 25.18
N LEU A 34 11.79 -14.27 24.89
CA LEU A 34 11.69 -13.71 23.54
C LEU A 34 12.82 -14.24 22.65
N ASP A 35 14.06 -14.29 23.16
CA ASP A 35 15.21 -14.86 22.45
C ASP A 35 15.04 -16.35 22.15
N ARG A 36 14.45 -17.12 23.09
CA ARG A 36 14.14 -18.54 22.88
C ARG A 36 13.00 -18.76 21.89
N GLU A 37 11.96 -17.94 21.93
CA GLU A 37 10.87 -17.98 20.97
C GLU A 37 11.38 -17.60 19.58
N MET A 38 12.20 -16.55 19.46
CA MET A 38 12.87 -16.17 18.21
C MET A 38 13.81 -17.26 17.70
N ALA A 39 14.58 -17.91 18.58
CA ALA A 39 15.42 -19.04 18.20
C ALA A 39 14.59 -20.24 17.71
N THR A 40 13.41 -20.49 18.29
CA THR A 40 12.48 -21.55 17.88
C THR A 40 11.84 -21.23 16.52
N ILE A 41 11.45 -19.97 16.30
CA ILE A 41 10.92 -19.48 15.02
C ILE A 41 12.00 -19.58 13.92
N ARG A 42 13.24 -19.16 14.21
CA ARG A 42 14.40 -19.30 13.31
C ARG A 42 14.71 -20.78 13.01
N ALA A 43 14.68 -21.64 14.02
CA ALA A 43 14.87 -23.08 13.85
C ALA A 43 13.75 -23.73 13.02
N GLY A 44 12.53 -23.20 13.10
CA GLY A 44 11.38 -23.57 12.27
C GLY A 44 11.45 -23.06 10.83
N ARG A 45 12.51 -22.34 10.43
CA ARG A 45 12.69 -21.70 9.10
C ARG A 45 11.59 -20.69 8.75
N TYR A 46 10.92 -20.13 9.75
CA TYR A 46 9.99 -19.03 9.52
C TYR A 46 10.77 -17.73 9.32
N ALA A 47 10.32 -16.89 8.40
CA ALA A 47 10.91 -15.57 8.18
C ALA A 47 10.78 -14.72 9.46
N THR A 48 11.90 -14.19 9.93
CA THR A 48 12.02 -13.42 11.17
C THR A 48 12.34 -11.94 10.94
N SER A 49 12.54 -11.56 9.69
CA SER A 49 12.70 -10.16 9.29
C SER A 49 11.78 -9.82 8.13
N ARG A 50 11.47 -8.52 8.00
CA ARG A 50 10.74 -7.98 6.86
C ARG A 50 11.42 -8.32 5.53
N ALA A 51 12.76 -8.26 5.49
CA ALA A 51 13.53 -8.62 4.30
C ALA A 51 13.38 -10.11 3.92
N GLU A 52 13.28 -11.00 4.90
CA GLU A 52 13.03 -12.43 4.67
C GLU A 52 11.59 -12.70 4.20
N LEU A 53 10.61 -11.92 4.68
CA LEU A 53 9.20 -12.02 4.26
C LEU A 53 8.97 -11.48 2.85
N GLU A 54 9.60 -10.35 2.52
CA GLU A 54 9.44 -9.69 1.23
C GLU A 54 10.27 -10.38 0.14
N GLY A 55 11.36 -11.06 0.50
CA GLY A 55 12.30 -11.63 -0.46
C GLY A 55 13.06 -10.55 -1.24
N PRO A 56 13.90 -10.95 -2.22
CA PRO A 56 14.75 -10.02 -2.94
C PRO A 56 13.91 -8.99 -3.71
N ALA A 57 14.39 -7.73 -3.71
CA ALA A 57 13.78 -6.68 -4.50
C ALA A 57 13.78 -7.07 -5.99
N PRO A 58 12.69 -6.79 -6.73
CA PRO A 58 12.69 -6.97 -8.18
C PRO A 58 13.76 -6.07 -8.82
N SER A 59 14.35 -6.56 -9.92
CA SER A 59 15.22 -5.71 -10.75
C SER A 59 14.42 -4.58 -11.41
N ASP A 60 15.11 -3.55 -11.91
CA ASP A 60 14.45 -2.42 -12.59
C ASP A 60 13.63 -2.88 -13.81
N SER A 61 14.06 -3.92 -14.52
CA SER A 61 13.32 -4.51 -15.64
C SER A 61 12.09 -5.32 -15.23
N GLU A 62 11.98 -5.71 -13.96
CA GLU A 62 10.88 -6.52 -13.45
C GLU A 62 9.87 -5.69 -12.64
N ASN A 63 10.28 -4.52 -12.11
CA ASN A 63 9.49 -3.75 -11.17
C ASN A 63 8.50 -2.80 -11.86
N ALA A 64 7.21 -3.08 -11.74
CA ALA A 64 6.12 -2.25 -12.24
C ALA A 64 5.97 -0.91 -11.51
N ALA A 65 6.43 -0.82 -10.25
CA ALA A 65 6.17 0.32 -9.36
C ALA A 65 6.57 1.68 -9.97
N PRO A 66 7.82 1.90 -10.47
CA PRO A 66 8.19 3.17 -11.09
C PRO A 66 7.34 3.51 -12.31
N HIS A 67 6.86 2.51 -13.05
CA HIS A 67 6.00 2.71 -14.23
C HIS A 67 4.59 3.13 -13.83
N TYR A 68 4.01 2.48 -12.81
CA TYR A 68 2.73 2.90 -12.24
C TYR A 68 2.82 4.32 -11.67
N GLU A 69 3.87 4.63 -10.90
CA GLU A 69 4.08 5.96 -10.33
C GLU A 69 4.16 7.04 -11.41
N ALA A 70 4.96 6.81 -12.47
CA ALA A 70 5.09 7.73 -13.58
C ALA A 70 3.77 7.94 -14.33
N ALA A 71 2.97 6.89 -14.51
CA ALA A 71 1.67 6.97 -15.15
C ALA A 71 0.64 7.73 -14.29
N LEU A 72 0.56 7.41 -13.00
CA LEU A 72 -0.35 8.04 -12.05
C LEU A 72 -0.04 9.54 -11.87
N ALA A 73 1.23 9.93 -11.92
CA ALA A 73 1.65 11.33 -11.83
C ALA A 73 1.16 12.19 -13.00
N LYS A 74 0.86 11.58 -14.15
CA LYS A 74 0.36 12.26 -15.36
C LYS A 74 -1.15 12.42 -15.38
N ILE A 75 -1.87 11.83 -14.42
CA ILE A 75 -3.34 11.88 -14.42
C ILE A 75 -3.81 13.31 -14.15
N VAL A 76 -4.51 13.87 -15.13
CA VAL A 76 -5.22 15.14 -15.02
C VAL A 76 -6.55 14.89 -14.32
N GLU A 77 -6.80 15.62 -13.22
CA GLU A 77 -8.04 15.47 -12.45
C GLU A 77 -9.29 15.84 -13.24
N TYR A 78 -10.36 15.08 -13.02
CA TYR A 78 -11.67 15.42 -13.51
C TYR A 78 -12.43 16.28 -12.50
N LYS A 79 -12.96 17.42 -12.94
CA LYS A 79 -13.76 18.34 -12.10
C LYS A 79 -15.24 18.38 -12.48
N GLY A 80 -15.68 17.55 -13.44
CA GLY A 80 -16.92 17.77 -14.18
C GLY A 80 -18.14 16.94 -13.76
N VAL A 81 -17.96 15.75 -13.20
CA VAL A 81 -19.04 14.84 -12.76
C VAL A 81 -18.51 13.96 -11.63
N ASP A 82 -19.38 13.62 -10.68
CA ASP A 82 -19.14 12.57 -9.70
C ASP A 82 -18.98 11.21 -10.44
N VAL A 83 -17.72 10.84 -10.69
CA VAL A 83 -17.27 9.62 -11.37
C VAL A 83 -18.01 8.35 -10.90
N PRO A 84 -18.33 8.17 -9.59
CA PRO A 84 -19.13 7.05 -9.11
C PRO A 84 -20.54 6.94 -9.72
N ASP A 85 -21.23 8.05 -9.95
CA ASP A 85 -22.62 8.02 -10.45
C ASP A 85 -22.68 7.72 -11.95
N ALA A 86 -21.70 8.25 -12.71
CA ALA A 86 -21.51 7.93 -14.12
C ALA A 86 -21.12 6.45 -14.35
N LEU A 87 -20.32 5.85 -13.45
CA LEU A 87 -19.98 4.42 -13.52
C LEU A 87 -21.17 3.51 -13.24
N LYS A 88 -22.10 3.91 -12.35
CA LYS A 88 -23.28 3.10 -12.02
C LYS A 88 -24.31 3.05 -13.15
N ARG A 89 -24.47 4.15 -13.88
CA ARG A 89 -25.51 4.29 -14.91
C ARG A 89 -25.02 3.97 -16.32
N GLY A 90 -23.70 3.92 -16.52
CA GLY A 90 -23.06 3.78 -17.83
C GLY A 90 -23.04 5.12 -18.58
N LEU A 91 -22.07 5.33 -19.47
CA LEU A 91 -21.91 6.63 -20.14
C LEU A 91 -23.06 6.94 -21.10
N LYS A 92 -23.79 5.92 -21.57
CA LYS A 92 -25.00 6.08 -22.40
C LYS A 92 -26.17 6.73 -21.65
N ALA A 93 -26.20 6.63 -20.32
CA ALA A 93 -27.24 7.25 -19.50
C ALA A 93 -26.94 8.73 -19.16
N LEU A 94 -25.75 9.22 -19.50
CA LEU A 94 -25.36 10.62 -19.31
C LEU A 94 -25.98 11.50 -20.40
N SER A 95 -26.14 12.80 -20.09
CA SER A 95 -26.45 13.79 -21.12
C SER A 95 -25.34 13.83 -22.18
N PRO A 96 -25.64 14.21 -23.44
CA PRO A 96 -24.63 14.31 -24.49
C PRO A 96 -23.42 15.18 -24.10
N GLU A 97 -23.67 16.28 -23.38
CA GLU A 97 -22.63 17.18 -22.87
C GLU A 97 -21.76 16.50 -21.81
N ALA A 98 -22.38 15.86 -20.81
CA ALA A 98 -21.64 15.15 -19.76
C ALA A 98 -20.80 14.00 -20.35
N ARG A 99 -21.35 13.26 -21.31
CA ARG A 99 -20.61 12.22 -22.03
C ARG A 99 -19.44 12.80 -22.83
N ALA A 100 -19.62 13.92 -23.52
CA ALA A 100 -18.53 14.60 -24.23
C ALA A 100 -17.43 15.06 -23.27
N ASN A 101 -17.78 15.55 -22.07
CA ASN A 101 -16.83 15.95 -21.05
C ASN A 101 -16.00 14.77 -20.52
N VAL A 102 -16.63 13.61 -20.29
CA VAL A 102 -15.92 12.39 -19.89
C VAL A 102 -14.98 11.91 -21.00
N LEU A 103 -15.44 11.86 -22.26
CA LEU A 103 -14.61 11.45 -23.38
C LEU A 103 -13.43 12.41 -23.61
N GLY A 104 -13.65 13.72 -23.47
CA GLY A 104 -12.59 14.71 -23.53
C GLY A 104 -11.59 14.58 -22.39
N TRP A 105 -12.05 14.22 -21.18
CA TRP A 105 -11.16 13.92 -20.06
C TRP A 105 -10.33 12.65 -20.28
N LEU A 106 -10.93 11.58 -20.81
CA LEU A 106 -10.21 10.36 -21.20
C LEU A 106 -9.14 10.66 -22.25
N ALA A 107 -9.46 11.50 -23.25
CA ALA A 107 -8.50 11.90 -24.27
C ALA A 107 -7.30 12.67 -23.68
N ARG A 108 -7.54 13.59 -22.73
CA ARG A 108 -6.46 14.29 -22.02
C ARG A 108 -5.58 13.38 -21.16
N ASN A 109 -6.09 12.21 -20.79
CA ASN A 109 -5.38 11.21 -19.98
C ASN A 109 -4.85 10.03 -20.81
N ALA A 110 -4.85 10.11 -22.14
CA ALA A 110 -4.42 9.01 -23.01
C ALA A 110 -3.00 8.51 -22.65
N GLU A 111 -2.06 9.42 -22.42
CA GLU A 111 -0.69 9.08 -22.05
C GLU A 111 -0.61 8.35 -20.69
N ALA A 112 -1.43 8.76 -19.71
CA ALA A 112 -1.50 8.09 -18.42
C ALA A 112 -2.09 6.68 -18.57
N ILE A 113 -3.15 6.52 -19.37
CA ILE A 113 -3.77 5.22 -19.67
C ILE A 113 -2.74 4.28 -20.31
N GLU A 114 -2.00 4.73 -21.33
CA GLU A 114 -0.95 3.91 -21.93
C GLU A 114 0.17 3.58 -20.93
N GLY A 115 0.52 4.51 -20.05
CA GLY A 115 1.47 4.26 -18.97
C GLY A 115 1.01 3.17 -18.02
N LEU A 116 -0.28 3.17 -17.65
CA LEU A 116 -0.89 2.13 -16.82
C LEU A 116 -0.90 0.77 -17.53
N HIS A 117 -1.24 0.75 -18.82
CA HIS A 117 -1.20 -0.46 -19.65
C HIS A 117 0.21 -1.05 -19.73
N ARG A 118 1.22 -0.21 -19.97
CA ARG A 118 2.63 -0.63 -19.97
C ARG A 118 3.07 -1.12 -18.60
N ALA A 119 2.65 -0.47 -17.52
CA ALA A 119 3.01 -0.90 -16.17
C ALA A 119 2.42 -2.29 -15.84
N ALA A 120 1.24 -2.61 -16.36
CA ALA A 120 0.59 -3.91 -16.17
C ALA A 120 1.32 -5.09 -16.84
N SER A 121 2.24 -4.83 -17.78
CA SER A 121 3.04 -5.90 -18.41
C SER A 121 4.26 -6.34 -17.60
N PHE A 122 4.54 -5.68 -16.48
CA PHE A 122 5.68 -6.01 -15.63
C PHE A 122 5.31 -7.13 -14.64
N PRO A 123 6.21 -8.10 -14.41
CA PRO A 123 5.88 -9.33 -13.69
C PRO A 123 5.80 -9.16 -12.16
N ARG A 124 6.35 -8.08 -11.60
CA ARG A 124 6.41 -7.86 -10.14
C ARG A 124 6.15 -6.41 -9.83
N CYS A 125 5.57 -6.10 -8.67
CA CYS A 125 5.46 -4.73 -8.19
C CYS A 125 5.96 -4.60 -6.75
N ARG A 126 6.87 -3.66 -6.50
CA ARG A 126 7.26 -3.27 -5.15
C ARG A 126 7.41 -1.76 -5.06
N TYR A 127 6.48 -1.12 -4.35
CA TYR A 127 6.55 0.31 -4.07
C TYR A 127 7.58 0.61 -2.98
N SER A 128 8.22 1.77 -3.08
CA SER A 128 9.08 2.26 -2.00
C SER A 128 8.23 2.56 -0.75
N PRO A 129 8.69 2.20 0.46
CA PRO A 129 7.96 2.46 1.70
C PRO A 129 7.61 3.93 1.95
N ASP A 130 8.42 4.84 1.41
CA ASP A 130 8.31 6.28 1.70
C ASP A 130 7.34 7.01 0.75
N ARG A 131 6.70 6.30 -0.17
CA ARG A 131 5.89 6.91 -1.23
C ARG A 131 4.39 6.69 -1.05
N ALA A 132 3.66 7.80 -0.92
CA ALA A 132 2.21 7.82 -1.00
C ALA A 132 1.75 7.74 -2.46
N VAL A 133 1.15 6.61 -2.85
CA VAL A 133 0.66 6.39 -4.22
C VAL A 133 -0.83 6.73 -4.30
N LYS A 134 -1.22 7.67 -5.17
CA LYS A 134 -2.62 8.07 -5.40
C LYS A 134 -3.36 7.11 -6.35
N TYR A 135 -3.37 5.83 -6.01
CA TYR A 135 -3.81 4.76 -6.90
C TYR A 135 -5.28 4.83 -7.32
N TRP A 136 -6.14 5.34 -6.44
CA TRP A 136 -7.58 5.47 -6.69
C TRP A 136 -7.88 6.25 -7.97
N ARG A 137 -7.01 7.19 -8.36
CA ARG A 137 -7.12 7.95 -9.62
C ARG A 137 -6.95 7.06 -10.84
N GLY A 138 -5.99 6.14 -10.80
CA GLY A 138 -5.78 5.16 -11.87
C GLY A 138 -6.96 4.19 -11.97
N VAL A 139 -7.49 3.75 -10.82
CA VAL A 139 -8.69 2.90 -10.74
C VAL A 139 -9.88 3.57 -11.43
N GLU A 140 -10.17 4.83 -11.09
CA GLU A 140 -11.27 5.58 -11.70
C GLU A 140 -11.09 5.77 -13.21
N LEU A 141 -9.87 6.13 -13.63
CA LEU A 141 -9.52 6.35 -15.02
C LEU A 141 -9.72 5.07 -15.87
N LEU A 142 -9.18 3.93 -15.41
CA LEU A 142 -9.32 2.66 -16.12
C LEU A 142 -10.77 2.18 -16.15
N ARG A 143 -11.54 2.36 -15.06
CA ARG A 143 -12.97 2.02 -15.04
C ARG A 143 -13.76 2.83 -16.07
N MET A 144 -13.52 4.14 -16.15
CA MET A 144 -14.17 5.01 -17.12
C MET A 144 -13.78 4.67 -18.55
N LYS A 145 -12.50 4.36 -18.79
CA LYS A 145 -12.02 3.94 -20.11
C LYS A 145 -12.67 2.62 -20.55
N ALA A 146 -12.72 1.63 -19.66
CA ALA A 146 -13.36 0.35 -19.94
C ALA A 146 -14.85 0.54 -20.26
N GLN A 147 -15.56 1.35 -19.49
CA GLN A 147 -16.96 1.68 -19.77
C GLN A 147 -17.14 2.38 -21.12
N ALA A 148 -16.28 3.34 -21.46
CA ALA A 148 -16.32 4.03 -22.75
C ALA A 148 -16.09 3.07 -23.93
N ASP A 149 -15.21 2.08 -23.77
CA ASP A 149 -14.98 1.05 -24.78
C ASP A 149 -16.18 0.11 -24.93
N LEU A 150 -16.76 -0.34 -23.82
CA LEU A 150 -18.00 -1.15 -23.84
C LEU A 150 -19.13 -0.40 -24.54
N ASP A 151 -19.29 0.88 -24.23
CA ASP A 151 -20.34 1.72 -24.83
C ASP A 151 -20.15 1.91 -26.33
N ALA A 152 -18.89 1.94 -26.79
CA ALA A 152 -18.51 1.99 -28.20
C ALA A 152 -18.47 0.60 -28.90
N GLY A 153 -18.80 -0.49 -28.19
CA GLY A 153 -18.74 -1.85 -28.74
C GLY A 153 -17.33 -2.43 -28.89
N ARG A 154 -16.30 -1.78 -28.31
CA ARG A 154 -14.90 -2.22 -28.34
C ARG A 154 -14.61 -3.20 -27.20
N THR A 155 -15.24 -4.36 -27.23
CA THR A 155 -15.20 -5.35 -26.15
C THR A 155 -13.79 -5.85 -25.80
N THR A 156 -12.93 -6.07 -26.81
CA THR A 156 -11.53 -6.49 -26.58
C THR A 156 -10.73 -5.43 -25.83
N ALA A 157 -10.82 -4.17 -26.24
CA ALA A 157 -10.13 -3.06 -25.58
C ALA A 157 -10.64 -2.82 -24.15
N ALA A 158 -11.95 -2.99 -23.93
CA ALA A 158 -12.53 -2.95 -22.59
C ALA A 158 -11.97 -4.08 -21.70
N ALA A 159 -11.86 -5.30 -22.23
CA ALA A 159 -11.31 -6.44 -21.49
C ALA A 159 -9.84 -6.23 -21.14
N GLU A 160 -9.03 -5.69 -22.04
CA GLU A 160 -7.64 -5.29 -21.77
C GLU A 160 -7.57 -4.25 -20.65
N THR A 161 -8.36 -3.19 -20.74
CA THR A 161 -8.41 -2.14 -19.71
C THR A 161 -8.84 -2.68 -18.35
N LEU A 162 -9.74 -3.67 -18.31
CA LEU A 162 -10.15 -4.34 -17.07
C LEU A 162 -9.04 -5.24 -16.51
N ARG A 163 -8.22 -5.88 -17.35
CA ARG A 163 -7.03 -6.61 -16.87
C ARG A 163 -6.01 -5.65 -16.27
N ASP A 164 -5.77 -4.51 -16.91
CA ASP A 164 -4.88 -3.47 -16.37
C ASP A 164 -5.37 -2.96 -15.01
N LEU A 165 -6.69 -2.83 -14.85
CA LEU A 165 -7.31 -2.45 -13.57
C LEU A 165 -7.06 -3.49 -12.47
N VAL A 166 -7.18 -4.78 -12.80
CA VAL A 166 -6.88 -5.88 -11.87
C VAL A 166 -5.39 -5.87 -11.50
N ALA A 167 -4.51 -5.77 -12.49
CA ALA A 167 -3.06 -5.70 -12.28
C ALA A 167 -2.67 -4.50 -11.41
N LEU A 168 -3.28 -3.34 -11.62
CA LEU A 168 -3.10 -2.17 -10.77
C LEU A 168 -3.56 -2.45 -9.33
N GLY A 169 -4.68 -3.16 -9.12
CA GLY A 169 -5.14 -3.53 -7.79
C GLY A 169 -4.21 -4.52 -7.08
N GLU A 170 -3.72 -5.52 -7.81
CA GLU A 170 -2.79 -6.53 -7.30
C GLU A 170 -1.44 -5.91 -6.94
N SER A 171 -0.97 -4.93 -7.72
CA SER A 171 0.30 -4.24 -7.46
C SER A 171 0.36 -3.57 -6.08
N PHE A 172 -0.77 -3.14 -5.53
CA PHE A 172 -0.87 -2.61 -4.16
C PHE A 172 -0.89 -3.70 -3.10
N ARG A 173 -1.58 -4.81 -3.37
CA ARG A 173 -1.63 -5.95 -2.44
C ARG A 173 -0.24 -6.56 -2.25
N GLU A 174 0.57 -6.58 -3.30
CA GLU A 174 1.95 -7.08 -3.27
C GLU A 174 2.95 -6.18 -2.54
N SER A 175 2.54 -4.96 -2.17
CA SER A 175 3.41 -4.00 -1.48
C SER A 175 3.02 -3.87 0.00
N PRO A 176 3.59 -4.71 0.90
CA PRO A 176 3.27 -4.69 2.34
C PRO A 176 3.64 -3.38 3.04
N SER A 177 4.35 -2.46 2.39
CA SER A 177 4.57 -1.09 2.86
C SER A 177 3.33 -0.20 2.83
N LEU A 178 2.27 -0.57 2.10
CA LEU A 178 1.06 0.23 1.89
C LEU A 178 -0.15 -0.31 2.68
N LEU A 179 0.03 -1.34 3.50
CA LEU A 179 -0.94 -1.88 4.48
C LEU A 179 -0.55 -1.45 5.89
#